data_AF-A0A7C6PL03-F1
#
_entry.id   AF-A0A7C6PL03-F1
#
_cell.length_a   1.000
_cell.length_b   1.000
_cell.length_c   1.000
_cell.angle_alpha   90.00
_cell.angle_beta   90.00
_cell.angle_gamma   90.00
#
_symmetry.space_group_name_H-M   'P 1'
#
loop_
_entity.id
_entity.type
_entity.pdbx_description
1 polymer ?
#
loop_
_entity_poly.entity_id
_entity_poly.type
_entity_poly.pdbx_seq_one_letter_code
_entity_poly.pdbx_strand_id
1 'polypeptide(L)'
;MGNRDWTRREESFRDRVLGVLLDRLPAGLEPDHLTSARLVLVLIAALDYLLRRSFREHLAFIGAALLTDLIDGPLARRRGKVHAEGARLDQRADTLLGAWLGVLTLWTAAAPLWLFVLIAGSQLLVWTAELHRSRLYGACAPALSGLAIGVAPPRPNLAGRLQFTFVVTGFLNLLADAHLGWPLRTVGIGILAFGAIPAALVQAYAFFEDVPARSTQSSS
;
A
#
# COMPACT_ATOMS: atom_id res chain seq x y z
N MET A 1 -5.23 -17.05 -18.08
CA MET A 1 -4.08 -16.15 -17.80
C MET A 1 -4.19 -15.74 -16.34
N GLY A 2 -3.21 -16.12 -15.50
CA GLY A 2 -3.31 -15.94 -14.05
C GLY A 2 -2.80 -14.58 -13.59
N ASN A 3 -3.19 -14.14 -12.39
CA ASN A 3 -2.72 -12.90 -11.72
C ASN A 3 -1.17 -12.77 -11.69
N ARG A 4 -0.46 -13.91 -11.74
CA ARG A 4 1.01 -14.00 -11.80
C ARG A 4 1.61 -13.45 -13.11
N ASP A 5 0.92 -13.59 -14.23
CA ASP A 5 1.44 -13.15 -15.54
C ASP A 5 1.41 -11.62 -15.66
N TRP A 6 0.37 -11.00 -15.10
CA TRP A 6 0.19 -9.54 -15.06
C TRP A 6 1.20 -8.86 -14.15
N THR A 7 1.41 -9.40 -12.95
CA THR A 7 2.38 -8.89 -11.99
C THR A 7 3.80 -8.86 -12.59
N ARG A 8 4.23 -9.94 -13.25
CA ARG A 8 5.55 -10.00 -13.91
C ARG A 8 5.69 -9.00 -15.06
N ARG A 9 4.63 -8.81 -15.86
CA ARG A 9 4.65 -7.85 -16.97
C ARG A 9 4.81 -6.42 -16.47
N GLU A 10 4.06 -6.03 -15.46
CA GLU A 10 4.18 -4.71 -14.82
C GLU A 10 5.57 -4.49 -14.23
N GLU A 11 6.12 -5.46 -13.51
CA GLU A 11 7.48 -5.38 -12.96
C GLU A 11 8.52 -5.21 -14.06
N SER A 12 8.44 -6.01 -15.13
CA SER A 12 9.38 -5.93 -16.26
C SER A 12 9.31 -4.58 -17.00
N PHE A 13 8.11 -4.00 -17.09
CA PHE A 13 7.91 -2.69 -17.68
C PHE A 13 8.53 -1.60 -16.81
N ARG A 14 8.26 -1.63 -15.49
CA ARG A 14 8.81 -0.67 -14.53
C ARG A 14 10.34 -0.73 -14.49
N ASP A 15 10.90 -1.94 -14.48
CA ASP A 15 12.36 -2.15 -14.46
C ASP A 15 13.03 -1.72 -15.78
N ARG A 16 12.28 -1.73 -16.89
CA ARG A 16 12.73 -1.20 -18.19
C ARG A 16 12.71 0.32 -18.21
N VAL A 17 11.61 0.94 -17.80
CA VAL A 17 11.46 2.41 -17.78
C VAL A 17 12.45 3.04 -16.80
N LEU A 18 12.53 2.49 -15.59
CA LEU A 18 13.42 3.00 -14.55
C LEU A 18 14.86 2.54 -14.71
N GLY A 19 15.13 1.51 -15.52
CA GLY A 19 16.47 0.95 -15.69
C GLY A 19 17.54 1.99 -15.98
N VAL A 20 17.26 2.91 -16.90
CA VAL A 20 18.18 3.99 -17.30
C VAL A 20 18.47 4.97 -16.15
N LEU A 21 17.53 5.15 -15.23
CA LEU A 21 17.69 5.98 -14.05
C LEU A 21 18.46 5.22 -12.95
N LEU A 22 18.10 3.96 -12.72
CA LEU A 22 18.68 3.09 -11.70
C LEU A 22 20.16 2.80 -11.98
N ASP A 23 20.55 2.68 -13.24
CA ASP A 23 21.94 2.44 -13.65
C ASP A 23 22.85 3.65 -13.38
N ARG A 24 22.28 4.84 -13.14
CA ARG A 24 23.02 6.03 -12.71
C ARG A 24 23.09 6.18 -11.20
N LEU A 25 22.39 5.35 -10.42
CA LEU A 25 22.45 5.43 -8.97
C LEU A 25 23.80 4.90 -8.45
N PRO A 26 24.37 5.51 -7.41
CA PRO A 26 25.66 5.08 -6.87
C PRO A 26 25.58 3.64 -6.34
N ALA A 27 26.66 2.90 -6.51
CA ALA A 27 26.74 1.49 -6.10
C ALA A 27 26.49 1.27 -4.60
N GLY A 28 26.74 2.27 -3.75
CA GLY A 28 26.48 2.21 -2.30
C GLY A 28 25.02 2.39 -1.87
N LEU A 29 24.10 2.78 -2.76
CA LEU A 29 22.71 3.05 -2.40
C LEU A 29 21.88 1.76 -2.38
N GLU A 30 21.69 1.20 -1.20
CA GLU A 30 20.93 -0.05 -1.01
C GLU A 30 19.42 0.19 -0.94
N PRO A 31 18.58 -0.81 -1.32
CA PRO A 31 17.13 -0.70 -1.18
C PRO A 31 16.69 -0.37 0.25
N ASP A 32 17.32 -0.98 1.24
CA ASP A 32 16.99 -0.77 2.66
C ASP A 32 17.23 0.70 3.10
N HIS A 33 18.20 1.39 2.47
CA HIS A 33 18.41 2.82 2.70
C HIS A 33 17.25 3.66 2.17
N LEU A 34 16.68 3.30 1.01
CA LEU A 34 15.53 3.99 0.43
C LEU A 34 14.28 3.78 1.28
N THR A 35 14.03 2.54 1.72
CA THR A 35 12.89 2.26 2.59
C THR A 35 13.03 2.94 3.95
N SER A 36 14.23 2.97 4.52
CA SER A 36 14.51 3.72 5.77
C SER A 36 14.34 5.23 5.56
N ALA A 37 14.83 5.76 4.43
CA ALA A 37 14.63 7.16 4.06
C ALA A 37 13.14 7.50 3.91
N ARG A 38 12.32 6.61 3.33
CA ARG A 38 10.86 6.77 3.26
C ARG A 38 10.26 6.98 4.64
N LEU A 39 10.60 6.12 5.58
CA LEU A 39 10.07 6.19 6.95
C LEU A 39 10.46 7.51 7.61
N VAL A 40 11.72 7.94 7.48
CA VAL A 40 12.20 9.23 7.98
C VAL A 40 11.46 10.40 7.29
N LEU A 41 11.26 10.35 5.98
CA LEU A 41 10.54 11.38 5.22
C LEU A 41 9.08 11.51 5.67
N VAL A 42 8.40 10.39 5.94
CA VAL A 42 7.03 10.41 6.46
C VAL A 42 6.97 11.03 7.86
N LEU A 43 7.93 10.70 8.73
CA LEU A 43 8.02 11.32 10.07
C LEU A 43 8.33 12.81 9.99
N ILE A 44 9.23 13.22 9.09
CA ILE A 44 9.53 14.63 8.84
C ILE A 44 8.29 15.34 8.31
N ALA A 45 7.56 14.75 7.36
CA ALA A 45 6.32 15.31 6.84
C ALA A 45 5.29 15.50 7.98
N ALA A 46 5.15 14.51 8.86
CA ALA A 46 4.25 14.62 10.00
C ALA A 46 4.66 15.75 10.96
N LEU A 47 5.94 15.86 11.29
CA LEU A 47 6.46 16.93 12.13
C LEU A 47 6.31 18.31 11.47
N ASP A 48 6.60 18.43 10.18
CA ASP A 48 6.47 19.64 9.37
C ASP A 48 5.04 20.18 9.43
N TYR A 49 4.05 19.29 9.29
CA TYR A 49 2.64 19.62 9.44
C TYR A 49 2.29 20.07 10.86
N LEU A 50 2.75 19.34 11.88
CA LEU A 50 2.49 19.68 13.28
C LEU A 50 3.12 21.01 13.69
N LEU A 51 4.27 21.36 13.12
CA LEU A 51 4.93 22.65 13.28
C LEU A 51 4.26 23.78 12.48
N ARG A 52 3.16 23.50 11.78
CA ARG A 52 2.39 24.44 10.97
C ARG A 52 3.24 25.14 9.90
N ARG A 53 4.19 24.42 9.32
CA ARG A 53 4.94 24.89 8.14
C ARG A 53 4.06 24.87 6.90
N SER A 54 4.61 25.29 5.77
CA SER A 54 3.81 25.43 4.56
C SER A 54 3.32 24.07 4.06
N PHE A 55 2.04 23.99 3.67
CA PHE A 55 1.48 22.75 3.15
C PHE A 55 2.21 22.25 1.88
N ARG A 56 2.87 23.16 1.15
CA ARG A 56 3.68 22.83 -0.03
C ARG A 56 4.94 22.05 0.34
N GLU A 57 5.63 22.43 1.42
CA GLU A 57 6.79 21.68 1.94
C GLU A 57 6.36 20.30 2.41
N HIS A 58 5.23 20.23 3.12
CA HIS A 58 4.63 18.96 3.53
C HIS A 58 4.39 18.02 2.34
N LEU A 59 3.74 18.51 1.27
CA LEU A 59 3.53 17.74 0.05
C LEU A 59 4.85 17.35 -0.64
N ALA A 60 5.89 18.18 -0.57
CA ALA A 60 7.19 17.84 -1.12
C ALA A 60 7.82 16.64 -0.39
N PHE A 61 7.72 16.58 0.94
CA PHE A 61 8.20 15.43 1.72
C PHE A 61 7.41 14.15 1.43
N ILE A 62 6.07 14.25 1.35
CA ILE A 62 5.21 13.13 0.97
C ILE A 62 5.52 12.65 -0.45
N GLY A 63 5.69 13.57 -1.40
CA GLY A 63 6.06 13.26 -2.77
C GLY A 63 7.42 12.56 -2.85
N ALA A 64 8.42 13.05 -2.10
CA ALA A 64 9.72 12.39 -1.99
C ALA A 64 9.59 10.98 -1.41
N ALA A 65 8.78 10.77 -0.37
CA ALA A 65 8.53 9.46 0.20
C ALA A 65 7.91 8.49 -0.83
N LEU A 66 6.91 8.94 -1.60
CA LEU A 66 6.31 8.13 -2.66
C LEU A 66 7.31 7.78 -3.78
N LEU A 67 8.21 8.70 -4.11
CA LEU A 67 9.25 8.42 -5.11
C LEU A 67 10.23 7.35 -4.65
N THR A 68 10.54 7.27 -3.35
CA THR A 68 11.41 6.20 -2.83
C THR A 68 10.83 4.80 -3.04
N ASP A 69 9.50 4.63 -2.91
CA ASP A 69 8.78 3.37 -3.17
C ASP A 69 8.82 2.94 -4.64
N LEU A 70 8.76 3.91 -5.53
CA LEU A 70 8.84 3.63 -6.96
C LEU A 70 10.22 3.05 -7.33
N ILE A 71 11.27 3.42 -6.59
CA ILE A 71 12.68 3.16 -6.91
C ILE A 71 13.22 1.94 -6.16
N ASP A 72 12.83 1.69 -4.92
CA ASP A 72 13.46 0.65 -4.09
C ASP A 72 13.13 -0.78 -4.54
N GLY A 73 11.89 -1.06 -4.96
CA GLY A 73 11.51 -2.37 -5.49
C GLY A 73 12.30 -2.78 -6.75
N PRO A 74 12.37 -1.94 -7.80
CA PRO A 74 13.20 -2.18 -8.98
C PRO A 74 14.69 -2.30 -8.65
N LEU A 75 15.18 -1.47 -7.73
CA LEU A 75 16.58 -1.48 -7.30
C LEU A 75 16.93 -2.79 -6.58
N ALA A 76 16.05 -3.29 -5.71
CA ALA A 76 16.20 -4.57 -5.02
C ALA A 76 16.26 -5.74 -6.01
N ARG A 77 15.39 -5.74 -7.03
CA ARG A 77 15.42 -6.77 -8.09
C ARG A 77 16.70 -6.70 -8.93
N ARG A 78 17.10 -5.50 -9.38
CA ARG A 78 18.33 -5.34 -10.19
C ARG A 78 19.59 -5.72 -9.43
N ARG A 79 19.64 -5.47 -8.12
CA ARG A 79 20.80 -5.81 -7.28
C ARG A 79 20.74 -7.22 -6.68
N GLY A 80 19.66 -7.98 -6.94
CA GLY A 80 19.44 -9.30 -6.36
C GLY A 80 19.27 -9.32 -4.84
N LYS A 81 19.02 -8.16 -4.22
CA LYS A 81 18.90 -7.97 -2.75
C LYS A 81 17.44 -8.01 -2.30
N VAL A 82 16.74 -9.09 -2.63
CA VAL A 82 15.35 -9.29 -2.19
C VAL A 82 15.35 -10.09 -0.89
N HIS A 83 15.29 -9.39 0.23
CA HIS A 83 15.28 -10.00 1.57
C HIS A 83 13.91 -9.83 2.25
N ALA A 84 13.54 -10.80 3.10
CA ALA A 84 12.25 -10.80 3.79
C ALA A 84 12.11 -9.65 4.79
N GLU A 85 13.22 -9.15 5.34
CA GLU A 85 13.22 -8.03 6.28
C GLU A 85 12.96 -6.69 5.57
N GLY A 86 13.61 -6.45 4.42
CA GLY A 86 13.33 -5.28 3.58
C GLY A 86 11.86 -5.21 3.15
N ALA A 87 11.29 -6.34 2.73
CA ALA A 87 9.86 -6.42 2.37
C ALA A 87 8.92 -6.10 3.56
N ARG A 88 9.32 -6.42 4.79
CA ARG A 88 8.55 -6.05 6.00
C ARG A 88 8.68 -4.56 6.30
N LEU A 89 9.86 -4.00 6.12
CA LEU A 89 10.11 -2.57 6.34
C LEU A 89 9.32 -1.72 5.34
N ASP A 90 9.29 -2.14 4.07
CA ASP A 90 8.54 -1.53 2.98
C ASP A 90 7.04 -1.45 3.31
N GLN A 91 6.47 -2.59 3.71
CA GLN A 91 5.07 -2.64 4.13
C GLN A 91 4.75 -1.74 5.34
N ARG A 92 5.67 -1.63 6.30
CA ARG A 92 5.50 -0.71 7.44
C ARG A 92 5.51 0.75 6.98
N ALA A 93 6.42 1.10 6.09
CA ALA A 93 6.53 2.45 5.56
C ALA A 93 5.26 2.85 4.77
N ASP A 94 4.72 1.94 3.96
CA ASP A 94 3.46 2.16 3.23
C ASP A 94 2.25 2.30 4.14
N THR A 95 2.16 1.44 5.16
CA THR A 95 1.06 1.50 6.15
C THR A 95 1.11 2.83 6.91
N LEU A 96 2.30 3.27 7.31
CA LEU A 96 2.49 4.54 7.99
C LEU A 96 2.12 5.72 7.10
N LEU A 97 2.56 5.72 5.83
CA LEU A 97 2.23 6.76 4.86
C LEU A 97 0.72 6.84 4.60
N GLY A 98 0.08 5.70 4.33
CA GLY A 98 -1.36 5.63 4.10
C GLY A 98 -2.17 6.06 5.32
N ALA A 99 -1.78 5.62 6.52
CA ALA A 99 -2.43 6.02 7.77
C ALA A 99 -2.29 7.52 8.03
N TRP A 100 -1.09 8.08 7.84
CA TRP A 100 -0.84 9.51 8.01
C TRP A 100 -1.69 10.36 7.05
N LEU A 101 -1.73 9.99 5.76
CA LEU A 101 -2.58 10.67 4.77
C LEU A 101 -4.07 10.56 5.10
N GLY A 102 -4.51 9.41 5.62
CA GLY A 102 -5.88 9.20 6.08
C GLY A 102 -6.24 10.11 7.26
N VAL A 103 -5.37 10.20 8.28
CA VAL A 103 -5.57 11.11 9.43
C VAL A 103 -5.65 12.56 8.97
N LEU A 104 -4.74 12.99 8.10
CA LEU A 104 -4.74 14.35 7.56
C LEU A 104 -6.00 14.68 6.78
N THR A 105 -6.46 13.77 5.92
CA THR A 105 -7.69 13.98 5.14
C THR A 105 -8.93 14.00 6.01
N LEU A 106 -8.99 13.16 7.05
CA LEU A 106 -10.10 13.20 8.01
C LEU A 106 -10.13 14.53 8.77
N TRP A 107 -8.96 15.03 9.17
CA TRP A 107 -8.84 16.27 9.93
C TRP A 107 -9.13 17.52 9.09
N THR A 108 -8.64 17.57 7.85
CA THR A 108 -8.58 18.82 7.07
C THR A 108 -9.46 18.85 5.84
N ALA A 109 -9.75 17.71 5.23
CA ALA A 109 -10.43 17.67 3.93
C ALA A 109 -11.95 17.45 4.05
N ALA A 110 -12.51 17.39 5.27
CA ALA A 110 -13.93 17.09 5.51
C ALA A 110 -14.43 15.93 4.63
N ALA A 111 -13.59 14.92 4.49
CA ALA A 111 -13.86 13.77 3.66
C ALA A 111 -14.99 12.96 4.31
N PRO A 112 -15.94 12.43 3.51
CA PRO A 112 -17.11 11.78 4.07
C PRO A 112 -16.72 10.49 4.81
N LEU A 113 -17.25 10.33 6.03
CA LEU A 113 -16.87 9.25 6.94
C LEU A 113 -17.05 7.84 6.34
N TRP A 114 -18.05 7.66 5.46
CA TRP A 114 -18.31 6.39 4.80
C TRP A 114 -17.12 5.89 3.96
N LEU A 115 -16.29 6.77 3.41
CA LEU A 115 -15.07 6.37 2.69
C LEU A 115 -14.06 5.71 3.62
N PHE A 116 -13.89 6.26 4.82
CA PHE A 116 -12.99 5.68 5.82
C PHE A 116 -13.50 4.34 6.32
N VAL A 117 -14.82 4.23 6.55
CA VAL A 117 -15.45 2.95 6.90
C VAL A 117 -15.26 1.92 5.79
N LEU A 118 -15.38 2.33 4.53
CA LEU A 118 -15.19 1.43 3.38
C LEU A 118 -13.73 0.99 3.24
N ILE A 119 -12.77 1.91 3.34
CA ILE A 119 -11.34 1.61 3.26
C ILE A 119 -10.92 0.73 4.44
N ALA A 120 -11.24 1.12 5.68
CA ALA A 120 -10.91 0.36 6.88
C ALA A 120 -11.62 -1.00 6.90
N GLY A 121 -12.89 -1.05 6.49
CA GLY A 121 -13.67 -2.28 6.35
C GLY A 121 -13.08 -3.23 5.31
N SER A 122 -12.62 -2.71 4.16
CA SER A 122 -11.91 -3.50 3.17
C SER A 122 -10.60 -4.07 3.73
N GLN A 123 -9.87 -3.29 4.52
CA GLN A 123 -8.63 -3.77 5.14
C GLN A 123 -8.90 -4.84 6.22
N LEU A 124 -9.98 -4.66 6.99
CA LEU A 124 -10.41 -5.64 7.99
C LEU A 124 -10.86 -6.94 7.33
N LEU A 125 -11.54 -6.89 6.18
CA LEU A 125 -11.92 -8.06 5.39
C LEU A 125 -10.70 -8.83 4.88
N VAL A 126 -9.64 -8.14 4.43
CA VAL A 126 -8.36 -8.81 4.09
C VAL A 126 -7.87 -9.58 5.30
N TRP A 127 -7.86 -8.93 6.47
CA TRP A 127 -7.33 -9.53 7.70
C TRP A 127 -8.15 -10.75 8.13
N THR A 128 -9.48 -10.68 8.10
CA THR A 128 -10.34 -11.79 8.51
C THR A 128 -10.27 -12.96 7.54
N ALA A 129 -10.25 -12.70 6.22
CA ALA A 129 -10.12 -13.74 5.20
C ALA A 129 -8.77 -14.46 5.31
N GLU A 130 -7.69 -13.70 5.51
CA GLU A 130 -6.34 -14.25 5.62
C GLU A 130 -6.13 -15.01 6.95
N LEU A 131 -6.69 -14.51 8.05
CA LEU A 131 -6.75 -15.24 9.32
C LEU A 131 -7.55 -16.54 9.19
N HIS A 132 -8.69 -16.51 8.49
CA HIS A 132 -9.52 -17.70 8.29
C HIS A 132 -8.78 -18.77 7.48
N ARG A 133 -8.16 -18.39 6.35
CA ARG A 133 -7.32 -19.25 5.52
C ARG A 133 -6.21 -19.92 6.31
N SER A 134 -5.57 -19.17 7.19
CA SER A 134 -4.47 -19.71 8.01
C SER A 134 -4.89 -20.75 9.01
N ARG A 135 -6.07 -20.58 9.62
CA ARG A 135 -6.67 -21.58 10.50
C ARG A 135 -7.09 -22.84 9.75
N LEU A 136 -7.48 -22.70 8.47
CA LEU A 136 -7.91 -23.80 7.61
C LEU A 136 -6.75 -24.69 7.14
N TYR A 137 -5.65 -24.10 6.66
CA TYR A 137 -4.59 -24.85 6.00
C TYR A 137 -3.47 -25.32 6.92
N GLY A 138 -3.60 -25.13 8.25
CA GLY A 138 -2.55 -25.45 9.22
C GLY A 138 -1.21 -24.72 8.96
N ALA A 139 -1.20 -23.78 8.02
CA ALA A 139 -0.10 -22.86 7.82
C ALA A 139 -0.01 -22.02 9.09
N CYS A 140 1.21 -21.82 9.61
CA CYS A 140 1.44 -20.79 10.63
C CYS A 140 0.66 -19.56 10.20
N ALA A 141 -0.22 -19.07 11.09
CA ALA A 141 -0.95 -17.84 10.90
C ALA A 141 -0.06 -16.84 10.14
N PRO A 142 -0.53 -16.18 9.07
CA PRO A 142 0.04 -14.93 8.64
C PRO A 142 -0.24 -14.01 9.80
N ALA A 143 0.65 -14.10 10.79
CA ALA A 143 0.78 -13.18 11.86
C ALA A 143 1.03 -11.86 11.14
N LEU A 144 -0.08 -11.14 11.03
CA LEU A 144 -0.13 -9.72 10.96
C LEU A 144 0.56 -9.13 9.71
N SER A 145 0.36 -9.71 8.54
CA SER A 145 0.76 -9.11 7.24
C SER A 145 0.05 -7.80 6.90
N GLY A 146 -0.67 -7.16 7.82
CA GLY A 146 -1.14 -5.78 7.70
C GLY A 146 -0.78 -4.89 8.89
N LEU A 147 -0.26 -5.43 10.00
CA LEU A 147 0.12 -4.61 11.16
C LEU A 147 1.14 -5.24 12.15
N ALA A 148 1.72 -6.41 11.88
CA ALA A 148 2.80 -6.95 12.70
C ALA A 148 3.77 -7.91 11.96
N ILE A 149 5.03 -7.59 12.15
CA ILE A 149 6.03 -8.46 12.79
C ILE A 149 5.79 -9.97 12.65
N GLY A 150 6.36 -10.56 11.59
CA GLY A 150 6.67 -11.98 11.43
C GLY A 150 5.44 -12.80 11.08
N VAL A 151 5.26 -13.32 9.87
CA VAL A 151 5.91 -14.52 9.32
C VAL A 151 5.49 -14.58 7.84
N ALA A 152 6.46 -14.82 6.96
CA ALA A 152 6.39 -14.75 5.49
C ALA A 152 6.36 -13.32 4.87
N PRO A 153 7.26 -13.02 3.90
CA PRO A 153 7.22 -11.74 3.19
C PRO A 153 5.92 -11.67 2.36
N PRO A 154 5.16 -10.56 2.44
CA PRO A 154 4.02 -10.35 1.55
C PRO A 154 4.53 -10.45 0.12
N ARG A 155 3.98 -11.37 -0.68
CA ARG A 155 4.28 -11.37 -2.10
C ARG A 155 3.49 -10.21 -2.72
N PRO A 156 4.17 -9.22 -3.32
CA PRO A 156 3.47 -8.07 -3.90
C PRO A 156 2.56 -8.56 -5.02
N ASN A 157 1.26 -8.37 -4.84
CA ASN A 157 0.28 -8.62 -5.89
C ASN A 157 -0.05 -7.29 -6.57
N LEU A 158 -0.25 -7.31 -7.90
CA LEU A 158 -0.56 -6.11 -8.68
C LEU A 158 -1.80 -5.37 -8.15
N ALA A 159 -2.84 -6.10 -7.74
CA ALA A 159 -4.09 -5.51 -7.24
C ALA A 159 -3.89 -4.70 -5.96
N GLY A 160 -3.06 -5.16 -5.02
CA GLY A 160 -2.76 -4.47 -3.77
C GLY A 160 -1.94 -3.19 -4.01
N ARG A 161 -0.98 -3.22 -4.93
CA ARG A 161 -0.23 -2.02 -5.34
C ARG A 161 -1.12 -1.00 -6.04
N LEU A 162 -2.03 -1.45 -6.91
CA LEU A 162 -3.02 -0.57 -7.55
C LEU A 162 -3.98 0.01 -6.52
N GLN A 163 -4.50 -0.79 -5.60
CA GLN A 163 -5.37 -0.31 -4.50
C GLN A 163 -4.66 0.74 -3.66
N PHE A 164 -3.41 0.49 -3.23
CA PHE A 164 -2.61 1.46 -2.49
C PHE A 164 -2.40 2.75 -3.29
N THR A 165 -2.07 2.64 -4.58
CA THR A 165 -1.91 3.78 -5.48
C THR A 165 -3.19 4.61 -5.56
N PHE A 166 -4.35 3.96 -5.70
CA PHE A 166 -5.64 4.65 -5.69
C PHE A 166 -5.91 5.33 -4.34
N VAL A 167 -5.67 4.65 -3.22
CA VAL A 167 -5.87 5.22 -1.88
C VAL A 167 -5.01 6.47 -1.67
N VAL A 168 -3.70 6.37 -1.93
CA VAL A 168 -2.77 7.50 -1.82
C VAL A 168 -3.18 8.64 -2.75
N THR A 169 -3.43 8.35 -4.03
CA THR A 169 -3.79 9.36 -5.03
C THR A 169 -5.10 10.05 -4.67
N GLY A 170 -6.09 9.29 -4.18
CA GLY A 170 -7.36 9.82 -3.71
C GLY A 170 -7.18 10.76 -2.52
N PHE A 171 -6.37 10.39 -1.52
CA PHE A 171 -6.06 11.27 -0.40
C PHE A 171 -5.32 12.54 -0.83
N LEU A 172 -4.34 12.44 -1.73
CA LEU A 172 -3.61 13.62 -2.23
C LEU A 172 -4.54 14.60 -2.96
N ASN A 173 -5.49 14.10 -3.76
CA ASN A 173 -6.49 14.96 -4.43
C ASN A 173 -7.38 15.69 -3.42
N LEU A 174 -7.83 14.99 -2.37
CA LEU A 174 -8.62 15.60 -1.31
C LEU A 174 -7.84 16.65 -0.51
N LEU A 175 -6.56 16.39 -0.25
CA LEU A 175 -5.68 17.33 0.41
C LEU A 175 -5.36 18.55 -0.47
N ALA A 176 -5.17 18.36 -1.76
CA ALA A 176 -4.97 19.45 -2.72
C ALA A 176 -6.21 20.35 -2.82
N ASP A 177 -7.42 19.77 -2.77
CA ASP A 177 -8.67 20.52 -2.68
C ASP A 177 -8.73 21.36 -1.39
N ALA A 178 -8.47 20.73 -0.26
CA ALA A 178 -8.57 21.37 1.05
C ALA A 178 -7.55 22.50 1.28
N HIS A 179 -6.31 22.33 0.80
CA HIS A 179 -5.20 23.24 1.14
C HIS A 179 -4.69 24.08 -0.03
N LEU A 180 -4.89 23.65 -1.28
CA LEU A 180 -4.47 24.38 -2.48
C LEU A 180 -5.66 24.98 -3.26
N GLY A 181 -6.90 24.66 -2.88
CA GLY A 181 -8.12 25.14 -3.54
C GLY A 181 -8.33 24.54 -4.93
N TRP A 182 -7.68 23.42 -5.25
CA TRP A 182 -7.84 22.75 -6.54
C TRP A 182 -9.15 21.96 -6.54
N PRO A 183 -10.04 22.07 -7.56
CA PRO A 183 -11.37 21.45 -7.56
C PRO A 183 -11.30 19.93 -7.81
N LEU A 184 -10.58 19.21 -6.98
CA LEU A 184 -10.23 17.79 -7.12
C LEU A 184 -10.98 16.91 -6.13
N ARG A 185 -11.88 17.47 -5.31
CA ARG A 185 -12.68 16.71 -4.34
C ARG A 185 -13.42 15.52 -4.97
N THR A 186 -14.21 15.77 -6.02
CA THR A 186 -15.02 14.73 -6.67
C THR A 186 -14.14 13.64 -7.27
N VAL A 187 -13.02 14.03 -7.88
CA VAL A 187 -12.03 13.10 -8.43
C VAL A 187 -11.40 12.26 -7.32
N GLY A 188 -10.99 12.88 -6.22
CA GLY A 188 -10.42 12.19 -5.06
C GLY A 188 -11.39 11.18 -4.44
N ILE A 189 -12.64 11.57 -4.20
CA ILE A 189 -13.70 10.67 -3.70
C ILE A 189 -13.93 9.51 -4.68
N GLY A 190 -14.04 9.81 -5.97
CA GLY A 190 -14.24 8.79 -7.01
C GLY A 190 -13.11 7.77 -7.05
N ILE A 191 -11.86 8.23 -6.98
CA ILE A 191 -10.66 7.37 -6.95
C ILE A 191 -10.66 6.50 -5.68
N LEU A 192 -10.94 7.07 -4.50
CA LEU A 192 -10.99 6.31 -3.24
C LEU A 192 -12.08 5.22 -3.28
N ALA A 193 -13.28 5.57 -3.75
CA ALA A 193 -14.38 4.63 -3.88
C ALA A 193 -14.04 3.52 -4.90
N PHE A 194 -13.48 3.89 -6.05
CA PHE A 194 -13.06 2.92 -7.07
C PHE A 194 -11.91 2.02 -6.61
N GLY A 195 -11.02 2.50 -5.74
CA GLY A 195 -9.97 1.67 -5.15
C GLY A 195 -10.51 0.68 -4.11
N ALA A 196 -11.44 1.13 -3.26
CA ALA A 196 -11.92 0.35 -2.12
C ALA A 196 -13.02 -0.66 -2.46
N ILE A 197 -13.96 -0.33 -3.35
CA ILE A 197 -15.12 -1.19 -3.67
C ILE A 197 -14.68 -2.50 -4.35
N PRO A 198 -13.91 -2.50 -5.45
CA PRO A 198 -13.49 -3.74 -6.12
C PRO A 198 -12.62 -4.60 -5.21
N ALA A 199 -11.76 -3.97 -4.38
CA ALA A 199 -10.96 -4.70 -3.40
C ALA A 199 -11.85 -5.44 -2.39
N ALA A 200 -12.84 -4.75 -1.82
CA ALA A 200 -13.81 -5.37 -0.90
C ALA A 200 -14.61 -6.49 -1.58
N LEU A 201 -15.04 -6.31 -2.83
CA LEU A 201 -15.80 -7.32 -3.59
C LEU A 201 -14.97 -8.56 -3.89
N VAL A 202 -13.73 -8.40 -4.37
CA VAL A 202 -12.82 -9.53 -4.65
C VAL A 202 -12.56 -10.33 -3.38
N GLN A 203 -12.39 -9.66 -2.24
CA GLN A 203 -12.15 -10.31 -0.97
C GLN A 203 -13.40 -11.00 -0.41
N ALA A 204 -14.56 -10.36 -0.50
CA ALA A 204 -15.82 -10.98 -0.12
C ALA A 204 -16.08 -12.24 -0.94
N TYR A 205 -15.86 -12.17 -2.26
CA TYR A 205 -15.97 -13.31 -3.16
C TYR A 205 -15.04 -14.47 -2.75
N ALA A 206 -13.76 -14.18 -2.55
CA ALA A 206 -12.79 -15.19 -2.11
C ALA A 206 -13.14 -15.81 -0.75
N PHE A 207 -13.68 -15.01 0.18
CA PHE A 207 -14.14 -15.52 1.47
C PHE A 207 -15.32 -16.48 1.31
N PHE A 208 -16.30 -16.18 0.46
CA PHE A 208 -17.46 -17.06 0.24
C PHE A 208 -17.12 -18.35 -0.52
N GLU A 209 -16.14 -18.32 -1.43
CA GLU A 209 -15.67 -19.54 -2.12
C GLU A 209 -14.97 -20.54 -1.19
N ASP A 210 -14.35 -20.08 -0.10
CA ASP A 210 -13.64 -20.95 0.85
C ASP A 210 -14.59 -21.66 1.86
N VAL A 211 -15.86 -21.24 1.97
CA VAL A 211 -16.86 -21.76 2.93
C VAL A 211 -17.49 -23.15 2.60
N PRO A 212 -17.74 -23.55 1.33
CA PRO A 212 -18.49 -24.78 1.05
C PRO A 212 -17.69 -26.09 1.09
N ALA A 213 -16.35 -26.07 1.20
CA ALA A 213 -15.54 -27.30 1.12
C ALA A 213 -15.62 -28.22 2.36
N ARG A 214 -16.40 -27.87 3.40
CA ARG A 214 -16.47 -28.62 4.67
C ARG A 214 -17.62 -29.63 4.78
N SER A 215 -18.60 -29.66 3.89
CA SER A 215 -19.77 -30.55 4.06
C SER A 215 -19.59 -31.98 3.53
N THR A 216 -18.45 -32.31 2.91
CA THR A 216 -18.27 -33.60 2.22
C THR A 216 -17.07 -34.45 2.67
N GLN A 217 -16.25 -34.00 3.62
CA GLN A 217 -15.06 -34.77 4.08
C GLN A 217 -15.13 -35.31 5.51
N SER A 218 -16.26 -35.18 6.23
CA SER A 218 -16.43 -35.80 7.56
C SER A 218 -17.19 -37.13 7.53
N SER A 219 -17.30 -37.78 6.36
CA SER A 219 -18.01 -39.05 6.20
C SER A 219 -17.22 -40.02 5.30
N SER A 220 -16.03 -40.41 5.75
CA SER A 220 -15.31 -41.58 5.25
C SER A 220 -14.34 -42.08 6.30
#